data_AF-A0A3M1J794-F1
#
_entry.id   AF-A0A3M1J794-F1
#
_cell.length_a   1.000
_cell.length_b   1.000
_cell.length_c   1.000
_cell.angle_alpha   90.00
_cell.angle_beta   90.00
_cell.angle_gamma   90.00
#
_symmetry.space_group_name_H-M   'P 1'
#
loop_
_entity.id
_entity.type
_entity.pdbx_description
1 polymer ?
#
loop_
_entity_poly.entity_id
_entity_poly.type
_entity_poly.pdbx_seq_one_letter_code
_entity_poly.pdbx_strand_id
1 'polypeptide(L)' 'MLKKVDILAIGVHPDDVELSCSGTLLRHAAQGKSFGLLDLTRGELGT' A
#
# COMPACT_ATOMS: atom_id res chain seq x y z
N MET A 1 -18.06 -12.46 1.95
CA MET A 1 -16.70 -13.00 1.75
C MET A 1 -15.70 -11.87 1.99
N LEU A 2 -14.68 -12.08 2.82
CA LEU A 2 -13.54 -11.16 2.93
C LEU A 2 -12.76 -11.21 1.60
N LYS A 3 -12.56 -10.06 0.95
CA LYS A 3 -11.66 -9.94 -0.20
C LYS A 3 -10.23 -10.12 0.31
N LYS A 4 -9.60 -11.25 0.01
CA LYS A 4 -8.16 -11.43 0.21
C LYS A 4 -7.41 -10.56 -0.79
N VAL A 5 -6.29 -10.00 -0.35
CA VAL A 5 -5.31 -9.35 -1.22
C VAL A 5 -4.12 -10.29 -1.44
N ASP A 6 -3.50 -10.23 -2.62
CA ASP A 6 -2.29 -11.00 -2.91
C ASP A 6 -1.05 -10.36 -2.28
N ILE A 7 -1.08 -9.03 -2.10
CA ILE A 7 -0.01 -8.22 -1.52
C ILE A 7 -0.60 -7.25 -0.50
N LEU A 8 0.00 -7.15 0.68
CA LEU A 8 -0.28 -6.11 1.67
C LEU A 8 0.99 -5.25 1.83
N ALA A 9 0.89 -3.98 1.45
CA ALA A 9 1.95 -3.00 1.68
C ALA A 9 1.67 -2.22 2.96
N ILE A 10 2.66 -2.12 3.84
CA ILE A 10 2.51 -1.52 5.17
C ILE A 10 3.44 -0.31 5.24
N GLY A 11 2.85 0.87 5.47
CA GLY A 11 3.55 2.13 5.70
C GLY A 11 3.33 2.61 7.13
N VAL A 12 4.25 3.42 7.65
CA VAL A 12 4.08 4.04 8.97
C VAL A 12 3.14 5.24 8.87
N HIS A 13 3.32 6.07 7.85
CA HIS A 13 2.54 7.28 7.57
C HIS A 13 1.85 7.18 6.19
N PRO A 14 0.75 7.94 5.98
CA PRO A 14 0.17 8.07 4.65
C PRO A 14 1.22 8.65 3.71
N ASP A 15 1.39 8.05 2.52
CA ASP A 15 2.41 8.32 1.49
C ASP A 15 3.67 7.43 1.49
N ASP A 16 3.99 6.75 2.60
CA ASP A 16 5.21 5.93 2.70
C ASP A 16 5.25 4.87 1.59
N VAL A 17 4.12 4.20 1.36
CA VAL A 17 3.99 3.13 0.37
C VAL A 17 4.07 3.68 -1.05
N GLU A 18 3.40 4.80 -1.30
CA GLU A 18 3.36 5.47 -2.60
C GLU A 18 4.76 5.93 -3.02
N LEU A 19 5.47 6.60 -2.12
CA LEU A 19 6.82 7.11 -2.35
C LEU A 19 7.85 5.98 -2.49
N SER A 20 7.67 4.88 -1.75
CA SER A 20 8.69 3.82 -1.69
C SER A 20 8.50 2.72 -2.73
N CYS A 21 7.26 2.37 -3.12
CA CYS A 21 7.02 1.15 -3.90
C CYS A 21 5.81 1.15 -4.84
N SER A 22 5.23 2.30 -5.20
CA SER A 22 4.14 2.36 -6.20
C SER A 22 4.47 1.61 -7.50
N GLY A 23 5.70 1.74 -8.02
CA GLY A 23 6.11 1.04 -9.25
C GLY A 23 6.03 -0.48 -9.12
N THR A 24 6.40 -1.03 -7.96
CA THR A 24 6.33 -2.47 -7.68
C THR A 24 4.89 -2.95 -7.57
N LEU A 25 4.03 -2.19 -6.87
CA LEU A 25 2.60 -2.51 -6.72
C LEU A 25 1.89 -2.45 -8.07
N LEU A 26 2.14 -1.41 -8.87
CA LEU A 26 1.56 -1.27 -10.20
C LEU A 26 2.03 -2.36 -11.17
N ARG A 27 3.31 -2.78 -11.09
CA ARG A 27 3.80 -3.93 -11.87
C ARG A 27 3.03 -5.21 -11.53
N HIS A 28 2.71 -5.45 -10.27
CA HIS A 28 1.94 -6.62 -9.86
C HIS A 28 0.44 -6.49 -10.19
N ALA A 29 -0.13 -5.30 -10.12
CA ALA A 29 -1.49 -5.05 -10.63
C ALA A 29 -1.60 -5.30 -12.13
N ALA A 30 -0.58 -4.92 -12.93
CA ALA A 30 -0.52 -5.24 -14.35
C ALA A 30 -0.44 -6.76 -14.62
N GLN A 31 -0.03 -7.56 -13.64
CA GLN A 31 -0.05 -9.03 -13.67
C GLN A 31 -1.35 -9.63 -13.12
N GLY A 32 -2.36 -8.81 -12.83
CA GLY A 32 -3.66 -9.24 -12.30
C GLY A 32 -3.69 -9.51 -10.79
N LYS A 33 -2.63 -9.14 -10.05
CA LYS A 33 -2.63 -9.28 -8.58
C LYS A 33 -3.34 -8.13 -7.91
N SER A 34 -4.10 -8.46 -6.87
CA SER A 34 -4.72 -7.49 -5.97
C SER A 34 -3.75 -7.05 -4.87
N PHE A 35 -3.82 -5.79 -4.46
CA PHE A 35 -3.06 -5.29 -3.32
C PHE A 35 -3.88 -4.37 -2.43
N GLY A 36 -3.48 -4.28 -1.16
CA GLY A 36 -4.01 -3.33 -0.18
C GLY A 36 -2.88 -2.55 0.47
N LEU A 37 -3.21 -1.35 0.94
CA LEU A 37 -2.33 -0.49 1.72
C LEU A 37 -2.81 -0.49 3.18
N LEU A 38 -1.85 -0.47 4.11
CA LEU A 38 -2.08 -0.29 5.53
C LEU A 38 -1.15 0.80 6.05
N ASP A 39 -1.74 1.93 6.38
CA ASP A 39 -1.06 3.00 7.10
C ASP A 39 -1.26 2.75 8.60
N LEU A 40 -0.17 2.74 9.36
CA LEU A 40 -0.23 2.53 10.82
C LEU A 40 -0.68 3.78 11.57
N THR A 41 -0.51 4.96 10.96
CA THR A 41 -0.89 6.27 11.51
C THR A 41 -1.62 7.09 10.45
N ARG A 42 -2.27 8.18 10.87
CA ARG A 42 -2.89 9.14 9.93
C ARG A 42 -1.99 10.34 9.66
N GLY A 43 -0.74 10.31 10.11
CA GLY A 43 0.21 11.41 9.96
C GLY A 43 -0.11 12.61 10.86
N GLU A 44 -0.68 12.38 12.04
CA GLU A 44 -1.23 13.43 12.93
C GLU A 44 -0.20 14.49 13.39
N LEU A 45 1.10 14.22 13.24
CA LEU A 45 2.21 15.12 13.60
C LEU A 45 3.04 15.58 12.39
N GLY A 46 2.53 15.41 11.16
CA GLY A 46 3.16 15.96 9.95
C GLY A 46 3.18 17.49 9.96
N THR A 47 4.25 18.09 9.43
CA THR A 47 4.40 19.55 9.25
C THR A 47 3.89 20.03 7.91
#